data_AF-A0A2P7U028-F1
#
_entry.id   AF-A0A2P7U028-F1
#
_cell.length_a   1.000
_cell.length_b   1.000
_cell.length_c   1.000
_cell.angle_alpha   90.00
_cell.angle_beta   90.00
_cell.angle_gamma   90.00
#
_symmetry.space_group_name_H-M   'P 1'
#
loop_
_entity.id
_entity.type
_entity.pdbx_description
1 polymer ?
#
loop_
_entity_poly.entity_id
_entity_poly.type
_entity_poly.pdbx_seq_one_letter_code
_entity_poly.pdbx_strand_id
1 'polypeptide(L)'
;MAAGKAANARSMPMVPDPVGVAATPLRRETAARLLEEIEFSAIRGNMAEIGFIGGKAWQGKDVDAVEGADNVAQVAAAQKY
;
A
#
# COMPACT_ATOMS: atom_id res chain seq x y z
N MET A 1 14.66 -6.24 2.54
CA MET A 1 14.33 -5.27 1.47
C MET A 1 15.25 -5.34 0.25
N ALA A 2 16.10 -6.36 0.09
CA ALA A 2 17.08 -6.44 -0.99
C ALA A 2 16.47 -6.45 -2.40
N ALA A 3 15.35 -7.16 -2.60
CA ALA A 3 14.70 -7.28 -3.91
C ALA A 3 14.22 -5.93 -4.44
N GLY A 4 13.54 -5.12 -3.61
CA GLY A 4 13.06 -3.80 -4.04
C GLY A 4 14.20 -2.83 -4.32
N LYS A 5 15.27 -2.84 -3.51
CA LYS A 5 16.47 -2.02 -3.79
C LYS A 5 17.15 -2.42 -5.10
N ALA A 6 17.22 -3.72 -5.38
CA ALA A 6 17.79 -4.23 -6.63
C ALA A 6 16.95 -3.90 -7.88
N ALA A 7 15.61 -3.83 -7.73
CA ALA A 7 14.69 -3.41 -8.78
C ALA A 7 14.74 -1.89 -9.01
N ASN A 8 14.79 -1.07 -7.94
CA ASN A 8 15.05 0.37 -8.01
C ASN A 8 16.34 0.68 -8.77
N ALA A 9 17.43 -0.01 -8.44
CA ALA A 9 18.72 0.18 -9.11
C ALA A 9 18.68 -0.13 -10.62
N ARG A 10 17.70 -0.91 -11.07
CA ARG A 10 17.46 -1.24 -12.48
C ARG A 10 16.33 -0.43 -13.10
N SER A 11 15.80 0.58 -12.39
CA SER A 11 14.63 1.36 -12.81
C SER A 11 13.43 0.50 -13.20
N MET A 12 13.27 -0.66 -12.56
CA MET A 12 12.16 -1.56 -12.81
C MET A 12 10.90 -1.06 -12.08
N PRO A 13 9.76 -0.91 -12.76
CA PRO A 13 8.53 -0.50 -12.10
C PRO A 13 8.07 -1.57 -11.11
N MET A 14 7.66 -1.14 -9.93
CA MET A 14 7.20 -2.01 -8.86
C MET A 14 5.84 -1.60 -8.34
N VAL A 15 5.01 -2.60 -8.05
CA VAL A 15 3.67 -2.45 -7.47
C VAL A 15 3.53 -3.41 -6.31
N PRO A 16 3.59 -2.95 -5.04
CA PRO A 16 3.32 -3.78 -3.89
C PRO A 16 1.80 -3.95 -3.69
N ASP A 17 1.43 -5.08 -3.11
CA ASP A 17 0.08 -5.44 -2.69
C ASP A 17 0.11 -5.67 -1.16
N PRO A 18 -0.12 -4.63 -0.33
CA PRO A 18 0.10 -4.65 1.11
C PRO A 18 -1.11 -5.23 1.84
N VAL A 19 -1.47 -6.46 1.47
CA VAL A 19 -2.66 -7.17 1.99
C VAL A 19 -2.66 -7.17 3.52
N GLY A 20 -3.73 -6.62 4.11
CA GLY A 20 -3.92 -6.54 5.55
C GLY A 20 -2.92 -5.61 6.24
N VAL A 21 -2.42 -4.56 5.59
CA VAL A 21 -1.52 -3.56 6.20
C VAL A 21 -2.06 -2.97 7.51
N ALA A 22 -3.39 -2.86 7.63
CA ALA A 22 -4.06 -2.36 8.82
C ALA A 22 -4.21 -3.42 9.93
N ALA A 23 -4.04 -4.70 9.64
CA ALA A 23 -4.43 -5.81 10.52
C ALA A 23 -3.52 -5.95 11.76
N THR A 24 -2.22 -5.70 11.63
CA THR A 24 -1.27 -5.82 12.76
C THR A 24 -0.20 -4.72 12.74
N PRO A 25 0.36 -4.36 13.91
CA PRO A 25 1.49 -3.42 13.99
C PRO A 25 2.68 -3.84 13.11
N LEU A 26 3.02 -5.13 13.13
CA LEU A 26 4.12 -5.67 12.31
C LEU A 26 3.89 -5.41 10.81
N ARG A 27 2.68 -5.66 10.28
CA ARG A 27 2.38 -5.43 8.86
C ARG A 27 2.44 -3.95 8.52
N ARG A 28 1.93 -3.09 9.40
CA ARG A 28 1.99 -1.63 9.27
C ARG A 28 3.42 -1.10 9.24
N GLU A 29 4.24 -1.49 10.21
CA GLU A 29 5.65 -1.07 10.30
C GLU A 29 6.44 -1.59 9.09
N THR A 30 6.18 -2.82 8.66
CA THR A 30 6.84 -3.38 7.47
C THR A 30 6.48 -2.60 6.21
N ALA A 31 5.19 -2.28 6.01
CA ALA A 31 4.74 -1.48 4.87
C ALA A 31 5.33 -0.06 4.90
N ALA A 32 5.34 0.59 6.06
CA ALA A 32 5.94 1.92 6.22
C ALA A 32 7.42 1.93 5.85
N ARG A 33 8.20 0.96 6.35
CA ARG A 33 9.61 0.83 6.01
C ARG A 33 9.84 0.53 4.53
N LEU A 34 8.98 -0.28 3.91
CA LEU A 34 9.08 -0.58 2.47
C LEU A 34 8.84 0.70 1.65
N LEU A 35 7.82 1.48 2.00
CA LEU A 35 7.49 2.74 1.33
C LEU A 35 8.55 3.84 1.54
N GLU A 36 9.31 3.78 2.64
CA GLU A 36 10.44 4.68 2.90
C GLU A 36 11.70 4.27 2.14
N GLU A 37 12.02 2.97 2.11
CA GLU A 37 13.29 2.46 1.55
C GLU A 37 13.24 2.11 0.06
N ILE A 38 12.05 2.00 -0.54
CA ILE A 38 11.84 1.50 -1.91
C ILE A 38 10.90 2.45 -2.66
N GLU A 39 11.21 2.71 -3.93
CA GLU A 39 10.38 3.54 -4.79
C GLU A 39 9.42 2.64 -5.55
N PHE A 40 8.13 2.87 -5.37
CA PHE A 40 7.08 2.12 -6.07
C PHE A 40 6.46 2.99 -7.15
N SER A 41 6.18 2.41 -8.31
CA SER A 41 5.48 3.13 -9.38
C SER A 41 3.99 3.26 -9.08
N ALA A 42 3.47 2.32 -8.30
CA ALA A 42 2.06 2.24 -7.95
C ALA A 42 1.88 1.39 -6.69
N ILE A 43 0.75 1.49 -6.00
CA ILE A 43 0.33 0.61 -4.91
C ILE A 43 -1.03 0.02 -5.26
N ARG A 44 -1.18 -1.30 -5.11
CA ARG A 44 -2.44 -2.01 -5.27
C ARG A 44 -3.03 -2.29 -3.90
N GLY A 45 -4.34 -2.12 -3.72
CA GLY A 45 -5.02 -2.49 -2.49
C GLY A 45 -6.51 -2.15 -2.58
N ASN A 46 -7.28 -2.62 -1.60
CA ASN A 46 -8.66 -2.17 -1.46
C ASN A 46 -8.72 -0.73 -0.90
N MET A 47 -9.91 -0.12 -0.89
CA MET A 47 -10.07 1.27 -0.43
C MET A 47 -9.62 1.49 1.02
N ALA A 48 -9.86 0.52 1.91
CA ALA A 48 -9.45 0.63 3.30
C ALA A 48 -7.92 0.60 3.45
N GLU A 49 -7.24 -0.25 2.69
CA GLU A 49 -5.78 -0.36 2.69
C GLU A 49 -5.11 0.87 2.06
N ILE A 50 -5.62 1.34 0.93
CA ILE A 50 -5.13 2.56 0.27
C ILE A 50 -5.38 3.79 1.15
N GLY A 51 -6.56 3.88 1.79
CA GLY A 51 -6.89 4.94 2.74
C GLY A 51 -5.96 4.93 3.95
N PHE A 52 -5.66 3.75 4.48
CA PHE A 52 -4.73 3.55 5.59
C PHE A 52 -3.30 3.99 5.24
N ILE A 53 -2.80 3.61 4.05
CA ILE A 53 -1.44 3.97 3.60
C ILE A 53 -1.31 5.45 3.26
N GLY A 54 -2.35 6.05 2.65
CA GLY A 54 -2.34 7.44 2.20
C GLY A 54 -2.36 8.49 3.31
N GLY A 55 -2.20 8.11 4.57
CA GLY A 55 -2.14 9.04 5.71
C GLY A 55 -3.44 9.81 5.97
N LYS A 56 -4.50 9.53 5.21
CA LYS A 56 -5.84 10.03 5.56
C LYS A 56 -6.23 9.35 6.86
N ALA A 57 -6.68 10.14 7.82
CA ALA A 57 -7.34 9.64 9.03
C ALA A 57 -8.63 8.90 8.61
N TRP A 58 -8.49 7.68 8.13
CA TRP A 58 -9.61 6.80 7.82
C TRP A 58 -10.20 6.35 9.16
N GLN A 59 -11.32 6.96 9.55
CA GLN A 59 -12.12 6.60 10.71
C GLN A 59 -12.95 5.32 10.47
N GLY A 60 -12.48 4.43 9.60
CA GLY A 60 -13.15 3.18 9.28
C GLY A 60 -13.06 2.22 10.44
N LYS A 61 -14.09 2.28 11.28
CA LYS A 61 -14.31 1.44 12.44
C LYS A 61 -14.53 -0.03 12.07
N ASP A 62 -14.81 -0.35 10.81
CA ASP A 62 -15.19 -1.69 10.41
C ASP A 62 -14.40 -2.13 9.17
N VAL A 63 -13.66 -3.22 9.33
CA VAL A 63 -13.06 -4.01 8.25
C VAL A 63 -14.15 -4.79 7.46
N ASP A 64 -15.39 -4.74 7.95
CA ASP A 64 -16.54 -5.53 7.48
C ASP A 64 -17.57 -4.75 6.65
N ALA A 65 -17.43 -3.43 6.46
CA ALA A 65 -18.33 -2.67 5.59
C ALA A 65 -17.90 -2.75 4.12
N VAL A 66 -17.87 -3.98 3.59
CA VAL A 66 -17.77 -4.24 2.13
C VAL A 66 -19.15 -4.69 1.65
N GLU A 67 -20.13 -3.79 1.71
CA GLU A 67 -21.29 -3.90 0.84
C GLU A 67 -21.17 -2.84 -0.25
N GLY A 68 -20.86 -3.29 -1.47
CA GLY A 68 -21.14 -2.52 -2.67
C GLY A 68 -19.98 -1.81 -3.36
N ALA A 69 -18.76 -2.32 -3.29
CA ALA A 69 -17.72 -1.92 -4.24
C ALA A 69 -17.14 -3.17 -4.88
N ASP A 70 -17.53 -3.39 -6.14
CA ASP A 70 -16.95 -4.34 -7.06
C ASP A 70 -15.42 -4.40 -6.93
N ASN A 71 -14.86 -5.58 -7.22
CA ASN A 71 -13.44 -5.94 -7.29
C ASN A 71 -12.61 -5.04 -8.24
N VAL A 72 -12.61 -3.73 -8.04
CA VAL A 72 -11.85 -2.76 -8.82
C VAL A 72 -10.52 -2.60 -8.10
N ALA A 73 -9.51 -3.33 -8.58
CA ALA A 73 -8.13 -3.12 -8.18
C ALA A 73 -7.76 -1.67 -8.47
N GLN A 74 -7.68 -0.84 -7.42
CA GLN A 74 -7.27 0.54 -7.55
C GLN A 74 -5.74 0.63 -7.49
N VAL A 75 -5.18 1.47 -8.36
CA VAL A 75 -3.76 1.71 -8.49
C VAL A 75 -3.49 3.13 -8.02
N ALA A 76 -2.89 3.31 -6.85
CA ALA A 76 -2.42 4.61 -6.40
C ALA A 76 -1.00 4.84 -6.92
N ALA A 77 -0.80 5.82 -7.80
CA ALA A 77 0.53 6.23 -8.23
C ALA A 77 1.23 6.95 -7.05
N ALA A 78 2.43 6.51 -6.67
CA ALA A 78 3.21 7.20 -5.66
C ALA A 78 3.74 8.51 -6.26
N GLN A 79 3.00 9.61 -6.07
CA GLN A 79 3.49 10.95 -6.41
C GLN A 79 4.35 11.46 -5.26
N LYS A 80 5.65 11.61 -5.57
CA LYS A 80 6.69 12.18 -4.72
C LYS A 80 6.40 13.68 -4.53
N TYR A 81 5.98 14.09 -3.33
CA TYR A 81 5.98 15.48 -2.87
C TYR A 81 6.88 15.58 -1.65
#